data_AF-A0A947FVR9-F1
#
_entry.id   AF-A0A947FVR9-F1
#
_cell.length_a   1.000
_cell.length_b   1.000
_cell.length_c   1.000
_cell.angle_alpha   90.00
_cell.angle_beta   90.00
_cell.angle_gamma   90.00
#
_symmetry.space_group_name_H-M   'P 1'
#
loop_
_entity.id
_entity.type
_entity.pdbx_description
1 polymer ?
#
loop_
_entity_poly.entity_id
_entity_poly.type
_entity_poly.pdbx_seq_one_letter_code
_entity_poly.pdbx_strand_id
1 'polypeptide(L)'
;MIGLPGDYSPPSRFVKVAALRNTVTELKTSERPVEEVFRILNNFDVPLGAVDSEKRHLIMGDTQWTSCMDWKIADKRTQLTRC
;
A
#
# COMPACT_ATOMS: atom_id res chain seq x y z
N MET A 1 -9.63 -16.00 -3.64
CA MET A 1 -10.75 -15.05 -3.82
C MET A 1 -11.06 -14.97 -5.30
N ILE A 2 -12.31 -15.14 -5.70
CA ILE A 2 -12.77 -14.97 -7.09
C ILE A 2 -13.51 -13.63 -7.14
N GLY A 3 -13.11 -12.73 -8.04
CA GLY A 3 -13.81 -11.47 -8.28
C GLY A 3 -13.24 -10.23 -7.56
N LEU A 4 -11.99 -10.24 -7.11
CA LEU A 4 -11.38 -9.01 -6.58
C LEU A 4 -11.08 -8.04 -7.75
N PRO A 5 -11.49 -6.76 -7.66
CA PRO A 5 -11.20 -5.79 -8.71
C PRO A 5 -9.68 -5.55 -8.83
N GLY A 6 -9.20 -5.47 -10.07
CA GLY A 6 -7.77 -5.47 -10.42
C GLY A 6 -7.25 -4.18 -11.04
N ASP A 7 -8.10 -3.18 -11.23
CA ASP A 7 -7.76 -1.88 -11.80
C ASP A 7 -7.25 -0.88 -10.74
N TYR A 8 -6.55 0.17 -11.20
CA TYR A 8 -5.94 1.20 -10.34
C TYR A 8 -6.90 2.33 -9.95
N SER A 9 -8.21 2.19 -10.24
CA SER A 9 -9.19 3.20 -9.86
C SER A 9 -9.32 3.32 -8.32
N PRO A 10 -9.70 4.50 -7.79
CA PRO A 10 -9.96 4.67 -6.36
C PRO A 10 -10.90 3.64 -5.72
N PRO A 11 -12.08 3.31 -6.29
CA PRO A 11 -12.99 2.33 -5.68
C PRO A 11 -12.41 0.91 -5.65
N SER A 12 -11.72 0.50 -6.72
CA SER A 12 -11.14 -0.85 -6.82
C SER A 12 -9.99 -1.06 -5.84
N ARG A 13 -9.12 -0.05 -5.67
CA ARG A 13 -8.06 -0.09 -4.65
C ARG A 13 -8.65 -0.21 -3.25
N PHE A 14 -9.71 0.54 -2.93
CA PHE A 14 -10.36 0.46 -1.62
C PHE A 14 -10.88 -0.96 -1.31
N VAL A 15 -11.59 -1.57 -2.26
CA VAL A 15 -12.14 -2.94 -2.09
C VAL A 15 -11.02 -3.97 -1.89
N LYS A 16 -9.95 -3.86 -2.68
CA LYS A 16 -8.79 -4.75 -2.58
C LYS A 16 -8.06 -4.60 -1.24
N VAL A 17 -7.87 -3.38 -0.71
CA VAL A 17 -7.26 -3.16 0.62
C VAL A 17 -8.14 -3.78 1.70
N ALA A 18 -9.45 -3.51 1.67
CA ALA A 18 -10.38 -4.01 2.69
C ALA A 18 -10.40 -5.55 2.73
N ALA A 19 -10.38 -6.19 1.56
CA ALA A 19 -10.26 -7.63 1.43
C ALA A 19 -8.94 -8.17 2.01
N LEU A 20 -7.80 -7.62 1.59
CA LEU A 20 -6.48 -8.08 2.01
C LEU A 20 -6.27 -7.90 3.52
N ARG A 21 -6.71 -6.76 4.09
CA ARG A 21 -6.67 -6.51 5.54
C ARG A 21 -7.33 -7.63 6.34
N ASN A 22 -8.48 -8.13 5.88
CA ASN A 22 -9.23 -9.16 6.60
C ASN A 22 -8.60 -10.57 6.48
N THR A 23 -7.67 -10.77 5.54
CA THR A 23 -6.97 -12.05 5.36
C THR A 23 -5.64 -12.14 6.10
N VAL A 24 -5.17 -11.03 6.68
CA VAL A 24 -3.85 -10.96 7.32
C VAL A 24 -3.88 -11.62 8.69
N THR A 25 -2.88 -12.47 8.94
CA THR A 25 -2.66 -13.09 10.26
C THR A 25 -2.07 -12.07 11.23
N GLU A 26 -2.59 -12.03 12.46
CA GLU A 26 -2.03 -11.19 13.52
C GLU A 26 -0.60 -11.63 13.89
N LEU A 27 0.35 -10.69 13.80
CA LEU A 27 1.75 -10.91 14.13
C LEU A 27 2.02 -10.41 15.55
N LYS A 28 2.63 -11.25 16.39
CA LYS A 28 2.91 -10.96 17.81
C LYS A 28 4.16 -10.10 18.06
N THR A 29 5.08 -10.04 17.10
CA THR A 29 6.37 -9.35 17.21
C THR A 29 6.33 -8.06 16.41
N SER A 30 6.85 -6.96 16.95
CA SER A 30 6.65 -5.60 16.44
C SER A 30 7.39 -5.26 15.13
N GLU A 31 8.47 -5.95 14.76
CA GLU A 31 9.19 -5.67 13.50
C GLU A 31 8.52 -6.28 12.26
N ARG A 32 7.94 -7.47 12.41
CA ARG A 32 7.25 -8.22 11.35
C ARG A 32 5.99 -7.56 10.76
N PRO A 33 5.14 -6.80 11.50
CA PRO A 33 3.96 -6.19 10.94
C PRO A 33 4.27 -5.07 9.95
N VAL A 34 5.37 -4.33 10.12
CA VAL A 34 5.74 -3.26 9.18
C VAL A 34 6.08 -3.85 7.82
N GLU A 35 6.85 -4.94 7.78
CA GLU A 35 7.18 -5.65 6.53
C GLU A 35 5.93 -6.25 5.85
N GLU A 36 5.00 -6.80 6.63
CA GLU A 36 3.75 -7.35 6.10
C GLU A 36 2.82 -6.26 5.57
N VAL A 37 2.78 -5.09 6.21
CA VAL A 37 2.08 -3.93 5.66
C VAL A 37 2.67 -3.52 4.31
N PHE A 38 4.00 -3.51 4.16
CA PHE A 38 4.63 -3.26 2.85
C PHE A 38 4.26 -4.32 1.81
N ARG A 39 4.21 -5.60 2.17
CA ARG A 39 3.77 -6.67 1.23
C ARG A 39 2.34 -6.46 0.75
N ILE A 40 1.45 -5.99 1.64
CA ILE A 40 0.07 -5.64 1.26
C ILE A 40 0.10 -4.40 0.35
N LEU A 41 0.82 -3.35 0.73
CA LEU A 41 0.87 -2.08 -0.01
C LEU A 41 1.46 -2.22 -1.42
N ASN A 42 2.39 -3.15 -1.62
CA ASN A 42 2.94 -3.48 -2.95
C ASN A 42 1.86 -3.95 -3.95
N ASN A 43 0.68 -4.42 -3.50
CA ASN A 43 -0.43 -4.79 -4.40
C ASN A 43 -1.15 -3.57 -5.01
N PHE A 44 -0.80 -2.36 -4.57
CA PHE A 44 -1.36 -1.08 -4.97
C PHE A 44 -0.33 -0.15 -5.60
N ASP A 45 0.91 -0.60 -5.76
CA ASP A 45 1.95 0.16 -6.44
C ASP A 45 1.55 0.35 -7.89
N VAL A 46 1.45 1.63 -8.30
CA VAL A 46 1.14 2.01 -9.67
C VAL A 46 2.47 2.31 -10.38
N PRO A 47 2.89 1.47 -11.34
CA PRO A 47 4.11 1.75 -12.07
C PRO A 47 3.92 2.97 -12.98
N LEU A 48 5.03 3.63 -13.28
CA LEU A 48 5.08 4.75 -14.21
C LEU A 48 4.40 4.36 -15.53
N GLY A 49 3.41 5.15 -15.95
CA GLY A 49 2.68 4.95 -17.19
C GLY A 49 1.52 3.92 -17.13
N ALA A 50 1.24 3.31 -15.99
CA ALA A 50 0.07 2.41 -15.86
C ALA A 50 -1.28 3.14 -15.79
N VAL A 51 -1.26 4.42 -15.43
CA VAL A 51 -2.44 5.30 -15.40
C VAL A 51 -2.10 6.57 -16.15
N ASP A 52 -2.82 6.83 -17.24
CA ASP A 52 -2.70 8.08 -17.98
C ASP A 52 -3.59 9.13 -17.31
N SER A 53 -2.98 10.23 -16.87
CA SER A 53 -3.73 11.38 -16.37
C SER A 53 -4.14 12.22 -17.57
N GLU A 54 -5.44 12.29 -17.88
CA GLU A 54 -5.98 13.11 -18.99
C GLU A 54 -5.51 14.58 -18.95
N LYS A 55 -5.05 15.05 -17.78
CA LYS A 55 -4.42 16.36 -17.58
C LYS A 55 -2.89 16.23 -17.69
N ARG A 56 -2.39 16.55 -18.89
CA ARG A 56 -0.98 16.62 -19.34
C ARG A 56 0.01 17.50 -18.53
N HIS A 57 -0.16 17.72 -17.23
CA HIS A 57 0.81 18.50 -16.44
C HIS A 57 1.21 17.84 -15.11
N LEU A 58 2.42 17.28 -15.15
CA LEU A 58 3.46 17.23 -14.11
C LEU A 58 3.29 16.27 -12.93
N ILE A 59 2.19 15.54 -12.79
CA ILE A 59 2.07 14.47 -11.79
C ILE A 59 1.58 13.22 -12.48
N MET A 60 2.46 12.23 -12.58
CA MET A 60 2.12 10.91 -13.06
C MET A 60 1.18 10.26 -12.02
N GLY A 61 0.27 9.39 -12.45
CA GLY A 61 -0.61 8.66 -11.54
C GLY A 61 0.10 7.49 -10.85
N ASP A 62 1.36 7.67 -10.46
CA ASP A 62 2.27 6.67 -9.93
C ASP A 62 2.30 6.67 -8.39
N THR A 63 2.81 5.58 -7.81
CA THR A 63 3.12 5.55 -6.38
C THR A 63 4.51 6.15 -6.15
N GLN A 64 4.57 7.32 -5.50
CA GLN A 64 5.83 8.06 -5.28
C GLN A 64 6.60 7.61 -4.03
N TRP A 65 5.89 7.30 -2.94
CA TRP A 65 6.48 6.79 -1.70
C TRP A 65 5.45 5.99 -0.93
N THR A 66 5.93 4.99 -0.21
CA THR A 66 5.11 4.20 0.71
C THR A 66 5.70 4.28 2.11
N SER A 67 4.90 4.73 3.06
CA SER A 67 5.30 4.85 4.47
C SER A 67 4.37 4.02 5.36
N CYS A 68 4.95 3.45 6.42
CA CYS A 68 4.21 2.73 7.44
C CYS A 68 4.69 3.21 8.81
N MET A 69 3.75 3.33 9.76
CA MET A 69 4.04 3.71 11.14
C MET A 69 3.38 2.70 12.08
N ASP A 70 4.18 2.13 12.98
CA ASP A 70 3.67 1.40 14.14
C ASP A 70 3.80 2.28 15.39
N TRP A 71 2.67 2.56 16.03
CA TRP A 71 2.63 3.40 17.23
C TRP A 71 3.29 2.72 18.44
N LYS A 72 3.36 1.38 18.48
CA LYS A 72 4.03 0.64 19.56
C LYS A 72 5.55 0.72 19.45
N ILE A 73 6.08 0.81 18.24
CA ILE A 73 7.50 1.05 17.96
C ILE A 73 7.87 2.53 17.95
N ALA A 74 6.93 3.44 17.68
CA ALA A 74 7.20 4.87 17.42
C ALA A 74 8.03 5.61 18.50
N ASP A 75 8.09 5.09 19.73
CA ASP A 75 8.95 5.60 20.81
C ASP A 75 10.46 5.32 20.54
N LYS A 76 10.77 4.28 19.76
CA LYS A 76 12.10 4.01 19.19
C LYS A 76 12.09 4.44 17.72
N ARG A 77 12.72 5.58 17.42
CA ARG A 77 12.82 6.23 16.10
C ARG A 77 13.17 5.27 14.95
N THR A 78 12.18 4.62 14.34
CA THR A 78 12.36 3.89 13.09
C THR A 78 11.09 4.00 12.24
N GLN A 79 10.89 5.18 11.66
CA GLN A 79 9.99 5.32 10.51
C GLN A 79 10.67 4.62 9.33
N LEU A 80 10.13 3.48 8.89
CA LEU A 80 10.62 2.79 7.71
C LEU A 80 9.87 3.37 6.51
N THR A 81 10.56 4.16 5.71
CA THR A 81 10.08 4.68 4.43
C THR A 81 10.78 3.88 3.33
N ARG A 82 10.01 3.38 2.36
CA ARG A 82 10.56 2.78 1.14
C ARG A 82 10.18 3.64 -0.06
N CYS A 83 11.18 3.92 -0.90
CA CYS A 83 11.02 4.51 -2.23
C CYS A 83 10.59 3.43 -3.23
#